data_AF-A0A1Z9PH85-F1
#
_entry.id   AF-A0A1Z9PH85-F1
#
_cell.length_a   1.000
_cell.length_b   1.000
_cell.length_c   1.000
_cell.angle_alpha   90.00
_cell.angle_beta   90.00
_cell.angle_gamma   90.00
#
_symmetry.space_group_name_H-M   'P 1'
#
loop_
_entity.id
_entity.type
_entity.pdbx_description
1 polymer ?
#
loop_
_entity_poly.entity_id
_entity_poly.type
_entity_poly.pdbx_seq_one_letter_code
_entity_poly.pdbx_strand_id
1 'polypeptide(L)'
;MKQGLRKAGGLFGLDLFKLFEDSEGSEQGDFDPALSFSTTSKGRGGLTYLPQPQSAVTTTLALMPRSQQVQAPSDLAQPQLPSPQTAEPVEASNQKSLQDIARDYGQTALFGHQDYKKATQDYGYSNEDVQKYLESNPYMLAVSNRAGQGGLMDEVLRGRVDTTKATTREFAEAQQAFTPTAGSQQTQAFRNAQSYSGAPEISTQFGQDANYFGKEDLAAARQSGYSDENIKSFLQKNLDSLRGPNVPGGESEIGQLTAGMKNKANPGEPAFSLPTPPASERGPAAAAASAGASMGASMGAASSSLEPENIVRNAPEIRLSAGQSAEYFGHEDVEAAKAAGASNKQIAKYISRNPSRLRGGNVQGGGGLYDEYAKYM
;
A
#
# COMPACT_ATOMS: atom_id res chain seq x y z
N MET A 1 -7.69 -43.23 12.25
CA MET A 1 -9.14 -42.91 12.12
C MET A 1 -9.67 -42.04 13.27
N LYS A 2 -9.51 -42.42 14.55
CA LYS A 2 -10.00 -41.65 15.73
C LYS A 2 -9.52 -40.19 15.80
N GLN A 3 -8.26 -39.90 15.49
CA GLN A 3 -7.72 -38.53 15.48
C GLN A 3 -8.27 -37.67 14.33
N GLY A 4 -8.58 -38.27 13.17
CA GLY A 4 -9.15 -37.57 12.02
C GLY A 4 -10.58 -37.12 12.29
N LEU A 5 -11.38 -37.97 12.94
CA LEU A 5 -12.77 -37.67 13.30
C LEU A 5 -12.88 -36.55 14.35
N ARG A 6 -11.96 -36.50 15.34
CA ARG A 6 -11.91 -35.39 16.31
C ARG A 6 -11.59 -34.05 15.66
N LYS A 7 -10.65 -34.00 14.72
CA LYS A 7 -10.31 -32.76 14.00
C LYS A 7 -11.44 -32.29 13.09
N ALA A 8 -12.09 -33.22 12.39
CA ALA A 8 -13.23 -32.90 11.51
C ALA A 8 -14.46 -32.41 12.31
N GLY A 9 -14.77 -33.04 13.44
CA GLY A 9 -15.89 -32.64 14.30
C GLY A 9 -15.67 -31.33 15.06
N GLY A 10 -14.43 -31.07 15.49
CA GLY A 10 -14.06 -29.86 16.23
C GLY A 10 -14.30 -28.56 15.44
N LEU A 11 -14.20 -28.61 14.12
CA LEU A 11 -14.47 -27.44 13.26
C LEU A 11 -15.95 -27.01 13.29
N PHE A 12 -16.87 -27.94 13.61
CA PHE A 12 -18.31 -27.72 13.63
C PHE A 12 -18.91 -27.78 15.04
N GLY A 13 -18.07 -27.88 16.09
CA GLY A 13 -18.53 -28.04 17.47
C GLY A 13 -19.29 -29.35 17.73
N LEU A 14 -19.14 -30.35 16.85
CA LEU A 14 -19.78 -31.66 16.97
C LEU A 14 -18.77 -32.69 17.47
N ASP A 15 -19.06 -33.32 18.60
CA ASP A 15 -18.27 -34.47 19.08
C ASP A 15 -18.73 -35.73 18.34
N LEU A 16 -18.21 -35.90 17.12
CA LEU A 16 -18.54 -37.02 16.26
C LEU A 16 -18.22 -38.38 16.91
N PHE A 17 -17.37 -38.41 17.94
CA PHE A 17 -17.04 -39.65 18.64
C PHE A 17 -18.19 -40.13 19.54
N LYS A 18 -18.85 -39.20 20.24
CA LYS A 18 -20.04 -39.52 21.06
C LYS A 18 -21.22 -40.03 20.23
N LEU A 19 -21.33 -39.62 18.97
CA LEU A 19 -22.40 -40.08 18.09
C LEU A 19 -22.33 -41.58 17.79
N PHE A 20 -21.17 -42.23 18.01
CA PHE A 20 -20.95 -43.65 17.77
C PHE A 20 -20.64 -44.47 19.03
N GLU A 21 -20.46 -43.83 20.20
CA GLU A 21 -20.19 -44.55 21.45
C GLU A 21 -21.47 -45.06 22.13
N ASP A 22 -22.63 -44.44 21.90
CA ASP A 22 -23.89 -44.81 22.57
C ASP A 22 -24.69 -45.94 21.89
N SER A 23 -24.14 -46.64 20.89
CA SER A 23 -24.84 -47.78 20.25
C SER A 23 -24.45 -49.13 20.86
N GLU A 24 -24.52 -49.24 22.19
CA GLU A 24 -24.53 -50.56 22.87
C GLU A 24 -25.91 -51.20 22.70
N GLY A 25 -26.12 -51.88 21.56
CA GLY A 25 -27.26 -52.79 21.40
C GLY A 25 -28.16 -52.59 20.18
N SER A 26 -27.61 -52.28 19.01
CA SER A 26 -28.39 -52.36 17.77
C SER A 26 -27.62 -53.11 16.69
N GLU A 27 -28.33 -54.03 16.06
CA GLU A 27 -27.96 -54.78 14.87
C GLU A 27 -27.18 -53.87 13.91
N GLN A 28 -25.98 -54.31 13.52
CA GLN A 28 -25.12 -53.57 12.58
C GLN A 28 -25.91 -53.28 11.30
N GLY A 29 -26.44 -52.07 11.20
CA GLY A 29 -27.09 -51.61 9.98
C GLY A 29 -26.09 -51.70 8.81
N ASP A 30 -26.57 -52.19 7.66
CA ASP A 30 -25.79 -52.44 6.44
C ASP A 30 -25.26 -51.15 5.76
N PHE A 31 -25.00 -50.07 6.51
CA PHE A 31 -24.54 -48.80 5.99
C PHE A 31 -23.18 -48.44 6.59
N ASP A 32 -22.14 -48.50 5.75
CA ASP A 32 -20.82 -48.02 6.12
C ASP A 32 -20.71 -46.53 5.72
N PRO A 33 -20.12 -45.67 6.57
CA PRO A 33 -19.92 -44.27 6.22
C PRO A 33 -18.93 -44.14 5.05
N ALA A 34 -19.37 -43.51 3.97
CA ALA A 34 -18.54 -43.25 2.80
C ALA A 34 -18.27 -41.74 2.67
N LEU A 35 -16.98 -41.38 2.53
CA LEU A 35 -16.55 -40.03 2.18
C LEU A 35 -16.39 -39.96 0.67
N SER A 36 -17.22 -39.16 0.01
CA SER A 36 -17.05 -38.87 -1.42
C SER A 36 -16.55 -37.43 -1.61
N PHE A 37 -15.52 -37.28 -2.42
CA PHE A 37 -14.99 -35.98 -2.82
C PHE A 37 -15.41 -35.74 -4.27
N SER A 38 -16.16 -34.67 -4.52
CA SER A 38 -16.47 -34.25 -5.88
C SER A 38 -15.88 -32.86 -6.12
N THR A 39 -15.14 -32.73 -7.21
CA THR A 39 -14.59 -31.46 -7.68
C THR A 39 -15.47 -30.97 -8.84
N THR A 40 -16.29 -29.96 -8.58
CA THR A 40 -17.12 -29.37 -9.64
C THR A 40 -16.37 -28.21 -10.28
N SER A 41 -15.72 -28.46 -11.41
CA SER A 41 -15.16 -27.42 -12.26
C SER A 41 -16.30 -26.75 -13.05
N LYS A 42 -16.69 -25.53 -12.67
CA LYS A 42 -17.57 -24.72 -13.52
C LYS A 42 -16.76 -24.21 -14.71
N GLY A 43 -16.79 -24.96 -15.81
CA GLY A 43 -16.25 -24.51 -17.08
C GLY A 43 -16.98 -23.25 -17.55
N ARG A 44 -16.26 -22.14 -17.66
CA ARG A 44 -16.77 -20.92 -18.30
C ARG A 44 -15.96 -20.68 -19.57
N GLY A 45 -16.67 -20.66 -20.70
CA GLY A 45 -16.09 -20.47 -22.02
C GLY A 45 -15.39 -19.11 -22.15
N GLY A 46 -14.19 -19.17 -22.74
CA GLY A 46 -13.59 -18.16 -23.60
C GLY A 46 -13.49 -16.73 -23.08
N LEU A 47 -12.44 -16.43 -22.32
CA LEU A 47 -11.75 -15.12 -22.30
C LEU A 47 -10.40 -15.29 -21.58
N THR A 48 -9.31 -15.06 -22.29
CA THR A 48 -7.95 -15.53 -21.97
C THR A 48 -7.19 -14.74 -20.89
N TYR A 49 -7.80 -13.81 -20.16
CA TYR A 49 -7.05 -12.90 -19.28
C TYR A 49 -7.73 -12.54 -17.95
N LEU A 50 -8.46 -13.47 -17.33
CA LEU A 50 -8.93 -13.32 -15.95
C LEU A 50 -8.35 -14.43 -15.07
N PRO A 51 -7.97 -14.14 -13.81
CA PRO A 51 -7.49 -15.16 -12.87
C PRO A 51 -8.56 -16.25 -12.74
N GLN A 52 -8.15 -17.52 -12.88
CA GLN A 52 -9.07 -18.65 -12.82
C GLN A 52 -9.81 -18.65 -11.47
N PRO A 53 -11.14 -18.78 -11.44
CA PRO A 53 -11.85 -18.94 -10.18
C PRO A 53 -11.43 -20.25 -9.52
N GLN A 54 -11.14 -20.19 -8.21
CA GLN A 54 -10.76 -21.36 -7.43
C GLN A 54 -11.84 -22.44 -7.53
N SER A 55 -11.43 -23.66 -7.86
CA SER A 55 -12.33 -24.80 -7.90
C SER A 55 -12.83 -25.09 -6.48
N ALA A 56 -14.14 -25.04 -6.27
CA ALA A 56 -14.72 -25.42 -4.99
C ALA A 56 -14.65 -26.95 -4.86
N VAL A 57 -13.99 -27.43 -3.80
CA VAL A 57 -14.02 -28.84 -3.42
C VAL A 57 -15.24 -29.03 -2.52
N THR A 58 -16.18 -29.87 -2.95
CA THR A 58 -17.33 -30.23 -2.11
C THR A 58 -17.09 -31.63 -1.54
N THR A 59 -16.95 -31.70 -0.23
CA THR A 59 -16.87 -32.96 0.52
C THR A 59 -18.27 -33.35 0.95
N THR A 60 -18.78 -34.46 0.44
CA THR A 60 -20.10 -34.98 0.83
C THR A 60 -19.90 -36.27 1.62
N LEU A 61 -20.31 -36.23 2.89
CA LEU A 61 -20.41 -37.42 3.74
C LEU A 61 -21.76 -38.08 3.46
N ALA A 62 -21.75 -39.30 2.94
CA ALA A 62 -22.97 -40.07 2.65
C ALA A 62 -22.87 -41.45 3.30
N LEU A 63 -23.99 -41.94 3.83
CA LEU A 63 -24.12 -43.32 4.28
C LEU A 63 -24.48 -44.16 3.05
N MET A 64 -23.54 -44.97 2.55
CA MET A 64 -23.80 -45.83 1.39
C MET A 64 -24.11 -47.25 1.87
N PRO A 65 -25.12 -47.92 1.30
CA PRO A 65 -25.40 -49.31 1.62
C PRO A 65 -24.21 -50.18 1.20
N ARG A 66 -23.83 -51.14 2.05
CA ARG A 66 -22.68 -52.02 1.88
C ARG A 66 -22.71 -52.80 0.57
N SER A 67 -23.91 -53.09 0.08
CA SER A 67 -24.15 -53.75 -1.21
C SER A 67 -23.71 -52.94 -2.44
N GLN A 68 -23.44 -51.64 -2.30
CA GLN A 68 -22.94 -50.78 -3.39
C GLN A 68 -21.44 -50.49 -3.33
N GLN A 69 -20.71 -51.03 -2.36
CA GLN A 69 -19.24 -50.99 -2.40
C GLN A 69 -18.76 -51.94 -3.50
N VAL A 70 -18.51 -51.38 -4.69
CA VAL A 70 -17.89 -52.09 -5.80
C VAL A 70 -16.54 -52.62 -5.32
N GLN A 71 -16.44 -53.94 -5.13
CA GLN A 71 -15.18 -54.62 -4.89
C GLN A 71 -14.23 -54.25 -6.03
N ALA A 72 -13.15 -53.54 -5.71
CA ALA A 72 -12.10 -53.27 -6.67
C ALA A 72 -11.57 -54.62 -7.20
N PRO A 73 -11.49 -54.82 -8.52
CA PRO A 73 -11.05 -56.06 -9.11
C PRO A 73 -9.64 -56.39 -8.61
N SER A 74 -9.50 -57.54 -7.94
CA SER A 74 -8.24 -57.97 -7.31
C SER A 74 -7.23 -58.57 -8.31
N ASP A 75 -7.55 -58.59 -9.61
CA ASP A 75 -6.82 -59.34 -10.66
C ASP A 75 -6.04 -58.48 -11.66
N LEU A 76 -5.76 -57.21 -11.37
CA LEU A 76 -4.77 -56.48 -12.14
C LEU A 76 -3.37 -56.79 -11.60
N ALA A 77 -2.67 -57.68 -12.31
CA ALA A 77 -1.26 -57.96 -12.14
C ALA A 77 -0.50 -56.64 -11.95
N GLN A 78 0.03 -56.46 -10.73
CA GLN A 78 0.82 -55.31 -10.36
C GLN A 78 1.99 -55.17 -11.36
N PRO A 79 2.13 -54.03 -12.06
CA PRO A 79 3.40 -53.71 -12.69
C PRO A 79 4.44 -53.75 -11.57
N GLN A 80 5.50 -54.55 -11.74
CA GLN A 80 6.67 -54.51 -10.87
C GLN A 80 7.29 -53.11 -10.95
N LEU A 81 6.79 -52.21 -10.11
CA LEU A 81 7.46 -50.97 -9.78
C LEU A 81 8.77 -51.35 -9.07
N PRO A 82 9.89 -50.69 -9.42
CA PRO A 82 11.16 -50.90 -8.73
C PRO A 82 10.94 -50.74 -7.23
N SER A 83 11.48 -51.69 -6.46
CA SER A 83 11.37 -51.76 -5.00
C SER A 83 11.50 -50.36 -4.39
N PRO A 84 10.47 -49.84 -3.70
CA PRO A 84 10.61 -48.59 -3.00
C PRO A 84 11.72 -48.80 -1.96
N GLN A 85 12.81 -48.06 -2.13
CA GLN A 85 13.76 -47.86 -1.05
C GLN A 85 12.94 -47.44 0.18
N THR A 86 13.13 -48.15 1.28
CA THR A 86 12.57 -47.83 2.59
C THR A 86 12.99 -46.41 2.96
N ALA A 87 12.23 -45.42 2.49
CA ALA A 87 12.26 -44.09 3.03
C ALA A 87 11.62 -44.23 4.42
N GLU A 88 12.43 -43.98 5.44
CA GLU A 88 11.97 -43.90 6.82
C GLU A 88 10.70 -43.03 6.88
N PRO A 89 9.74 -43.37 7.74
CA PRO A 89 8.53 -42.58 7.89
C PRO A 89 8.94 -41.16 8.30
N VAL A 90 8.88 -40.24 7.34
CA VAL A 90 9.13 -38.82 7.58
C VAL A 90 8.04 -38.41 8.56
N GLU A 91 8.42 -38.19 9.82
CA GLU A 91 7.54 -37.62 10.82
C GLU A 91 6.83 -36.44 10.18
N ALA A 92 5.51 -36.36 10.33
CA ALA A 92 4.72 -35.23 9.84
C ALA A 92 5.18 -33.98 10.59
N SER A 93 6.27 -33.39 10.10
CA SER A 93 6.95 -32.30 10.74
C SER A 93 5.97 -31.15 10.78
N ASN A 94 5.81 -30.54 11.94
CA ASN A 94 4.97 -29.38 12.20
C ASN A 94 5.57 -28.13 11.52
N GLN A 95 6.08 -28.28 10.30
CA GLN A 95 6.79 -27.30 9.51
C GLN A 95 5.76 -26.34 8.92
N LYS A 96 5.81 -25.12 9.45
CA LYS A 96 5.07 -23.99 8.92
C LYS A 96 5.63 -23.64 7.55
N SER A 97 4.76 -23.31 6.59
CA SER A 97 5.23 -22.99 5.23
C SER A 97 6.16 -21.76 5.24
N LEU A 98 7.13 -21.71 4.33
CA LEU A 98 8.04 -20.57 4.18
C LEU A 98 7.29 -19.25 3.90
N GLN A 99 6.11 -19.32 3.28
CA GLN A 99 5.24 -18.16 3.07
C GLN A 99 4.63 -17.67 4.38
N ASP A 100 4.15 -18.57 5.23
CA ASP A 100 3.61 -18.22 6.54
C ASP A 100 4.71 -17.71 7.49
N ILE A 101 5.95 -18.20 7.36
CA ILE A 101 7.10 -17.66 8.09
C ILE A 101 7.36 -16.21 7.67
N ALA A 102 7.44 -15.93 6.36
CA ALA A 102 7.63 -14.56 5.86
C ALA A 102 6.50 -13.61 6.24
N ARG A 103 5.26 -14.12 6.32
CA ARG A 103 4.11 -13.32 6.76
C ARG A 103 4.21 -12.93 8.23
N ASP A 104 4.67 -13.84 9.08
CA ASP A 104 4.65 -13.63 10.53
C ASP A 104 5.89 -12.87 11.03
N TYR A 105 7.03 -13.06 10.37
CA TYR A 105 8.31 -12.49 10.81
C TYR A 105 8.86 -11.41 9.88
N GLY A 106 8.43 -11.36 8.62
CA GLY A 106 8.90 -10.39 7.64
C GLY A 106 8.29 -9.01 7.87
N GLN A 107 9.09 -7.95 7.68
CA GLN A 107 8.62 -6.56 7.82
C GLN A 107 7.62 -6.16 6.72
N THR A 108 7.74 -6.75 5.52
CA THR A 108 7.00 -6.34 4.32
C THR A 108 6.24 -7.48 3.65
N ALA A 109 5.98 -8.58 4.38
CA ALA A 109 5.52 -9.87 3.84
C ALA A 109 6.46 -10.50 2.78
N LEU A 110 7.59 -9.86 2.50
CA LEU A 110 8.67 -10.38 1.67
C LEU A 110 9.67 -11.13 2.54
N PHE A 111 10.19 -12.23 1.99
CA PHE A 111 11.18 -13.10 2.60
C PHE A 111 12.54 -12.39 2.69
N GLY A 112 13.02 -12.17 3.91
CA GLY A 112 14.31 -11.55 4.23
C GLY A 112 15.22 -12.41 5.11
N HIS A 113 16.34 -11.85 5.55
CA HIS A 113 17.33 -12.54 6.40
C HIS A 113 16.75 -13.04 7.72
N GLN A 114 15.76 -12.34 8.28
CA GLN A 114 15.07 -12.77 9.49
C GLN A 114 14.23 -14.04 9.27
N ASP A 115 13.48 -14.09 8.16
CA ASP A 115 12.65 -15.23 7.79
C ASP A 115 13.52 -16.46 7.48
N TYR A 116 14.64 -16.25 6.80
CA TYR A 116 15.64 -17.28 6.55
C TYR A 116 16.18 -17.87 7.87
N LYS A 117 16.58 -17.01 8.82
CA LYS A 117 17.08 -17.45 10.12
C LYS A 117 16.02 -18.27 10.87
N LYS A 118 14.77 -17.83 10.86
CA LYS A 118 13.65 -18.56 11.49
C LYS A 118 13.34 -19.88 10.81
N ALA A 119 13.30 -19.91 9.48
CA ALA A 119 13.07 -21.13 8.72
C ALA A 119 14.13 -22.20 9.01
N THR A 120 15.41 -21.82 9.02
CA THR A 120 16.52 -22.75 9.24
C THR A 120 16.66 -23.15 10.70
N GLN A 121 16.58 -22.21 11.65
CA GLN A 121 16.82 -22.48 13.07
C GLN A 121 15.61 -23.07 13.80
N ASP A 122 14.41 -22.55 13.54
CA ASP A 122 13.22 -22.90 14.33
C ASP A 122 12.38 -24.00 13.64
N TYR A 123 12.39 -24.06 12.31
CA TYR A 123 11.58 -24.99 11.53
C TYR A 123 12.41 -26.08 10.81
N GLY A 124 13.74 -26.02 10.89
CA GLY A 124 14.63 -27.05 10.37
C GLY A 124 14.66 -27.15 8.84
N TYR A 125 14.34 -26.07 8.13
CA TYR A 125 14.50 -26.03 6.67
C TYR A 125 15.98 -26.09 6.29
N SER A 126 16.30 -26.91 5.28
CA SER A 126 17.63 -26.92 4.68
C SER A 126 17.86 -25.67 3.82
N ASN A 127 19.14 -25.35 3.53
CA ASN A 127 19.47 -24.25 2.63
C ASN A 127 18.91 -24.50 1.23
N GLU A 128 18.95 -25.75 0.79
CA GLU A 128 18.44 -26.21 -0.50
C GLU A 128 16.92 -26.03 -0.60
N ASP A 129 16.18 -26.31 0.48
CA ASP A 129 14.72 -26.11 0.51
C ASP A 129 14.36 -24.62 0.42
N VAL A 130 15.07 -23.77 1.18
CA VAL A 130 14.85 -22.32 1.11
C VAL A 130 15.24 -21.79 -0.26
N GLN A 131 16.38 -22.22 -0.83
CA GLN A 131 16.80 -21.83 -2.17
C GLN A 131 15.73 -22.19 -3.22
N LYS A 132 15.28 -23.44 -3.24
CA LYS A 132 14.26 -23.93 -4.20
C LYS A 132 12.94 -23.16 -4.06
N TYR A 133 12.55 -22.84 -2.84
CA TYR A 133 11.37 -22.00 -2.59
C TYR A 133 11.55 -20.58 -3.13
N LEU A 134 12.71 -19.96 -2.91
CA LEU A 134 13.00 -18.61 -3.39
C LEU A 134 13.13 -18.53 -4.91
N GLU A 135 13.68 -19.57 -5.55
CA GLU A 135 13.75 -19.69 -7.02
C GLU A 135 12.36 -19.84 -7.65
N SER A 136 11.47 -20.60 -7.01
CA SER A 136 10.09 -20.79 -7.49
C SER A 136 9.18 -19.60 -7.17
N ASN A 137 9.53 -18.76 -6.18
CA ASN A 137 8.74 -17.62 -5.75
C ASN A 137 9.56 -16.31 -5.72
N PRO A 138 10.09 -15.85 -6.87
CA PRO A 138 10.97 -14.67 -6.91
C PRO A 138 10.26 -13.37 -6.49
N TYR A 139 8.92 -13.34 -6.54
CA TYR A 139 8.11 -12.22 -6.06
C TYR A 139 8.09 -12.11 -4.52
N MET A 140 8.44 -13.18 -3.80
CA MET A 140 8.56 -13.15 -2.33
C MET A 140 9.86 -12.47 -1.88
N LEU A 141 10.81 -12.21 -2.77
CA LEU A 141 12.06 -11.52 -2.44
C LEU A 141 11.94 -10.01 -2.72
N ALA A 142 12.39 -9.21 -1.77
CA ALA A 142 12.70 -7.81 -2.01
C ALA A 142 13.71 -7.67 -3.16
N VAL A 143 13.62 -6.57 -3.92
CA VAL A 143 14.47 -6.35 -5.11
C VAL A 143 15.96 -6.46 -4.76
N SER A 144 16.39 -5.92 -3.62
CA SER A 144 17.77 -6.01 -3.13
C SER A 144 18.22 -7.42 -2.73
N ASN A 145 17.28 -8.33 -2.49
CA ASN A 145 17.54 -9.71 -2.08
C ASN A 145 17.48 -10.72 -3.24
N ARG A 146 17.21 -10.26 -4.47
CA ARG A 146 17.19 -11.12 -5.67
C ARG A 146 18.60 -11.49 -6.11
N ALA A 147 18.70 -12.56 -6.90
CA ALA A 147 19.96 -13.02 -7.45
C ALA A 147 20.68 -11.92 -8.27
N GLY A 148 21.99 -11.81 -8.08
CA GLY A 148 22.87 -10.82 -8.72
C GLY A 148 22.92 -9.45 -8.04
N GLN A 149 22.18 -9.23 -6.95
CA GLN A 149 22.11 -7.94 -6.24
C GLN A 149 22.98 -7.89 -4.97
N GLY A 150 23.62 -8.99 -4.61
CA GLY A 150 24.44 -9.13 -3.39
C GLY A 150 23.64 -9.31 -2.10
N GLY A 151 22.32 -9.53 -2.18
CA GLY A 151 21.46 -9.74 -1.02
C GLY A 151 21.27 -11.21 -0.65
N LEU A 152 20.16 -11.50 0.05
CA LEU A 152 19.90 -12.82 0.64
C LEU A 152 20.06 -13.98 -0.35
N MET A 153 19.49 -13.90 -1.55
CA MET A 153 19.55 -15.00 -2.52
C MET A 153 20.98 -15.35 -2.92
N ASP A 154 21.84 -14.35 -3.12
CA ASP A 154 23.25 -14.59 -3.49
C ASP A 154 24.06 -15.19 -2.32
N GLU A 155 23.66 -14.90 -1.08
CA GLU A 155 24.28 -15.50 0.10
C GLU A 155 23.86 -16.97 0.27
N VAL A 156 22.57 -17.27 0.04
CA VAL A 156 22.03 -18.64 0.04
C VAL A 156 22.72 -19.47 -1.05
N LEU A 157 22.82 -18.95 -2.27
CA LEU A 157 23.52 -19.60 -3.39
C LEU A 157 25.00 -19.88 -3.10
N ARG A 158 25.65 -19.05 -2.27
CA ARG A 158 27.05 -19.26 -1.84
C ARG A 158 27.17 -20.19 -0.63
N GLY A 159 26.06 -20.62 -0.05
CA GLY A 159 26.02 -21.43 1.18
C GLY A 159 26.53 -20.68 2.41
N ARG A 160 26.55 -19.34 2.39
CA ARG A 160 27.05 -18.50 3.49
C ARG A 160 26.13 -17.31 3.71
N VAL A 161 25.05 -17.54 4.47
CA VAL A 161 24.08 -16.49 4.83
C VAL A 161 24.50 -15.76 6.08
N ASP A 162 24.58 -14.43 5.97
CA ASP A 162 24.90 -13.57 7.11
C ASP A 162 23.64 -13.28 7.92
N THR A 163 23.37 -14.16 8.89
CA THR A 163 22.20 -14.03 9.77
C THR A 163 22.28 -12.82 10.72
N THR A 164 23.42 -12.11 10.79
CA THR A 164 23.53 -10.86 11.56
C THR A 164 22.80 -9.69 10.89
N LYS A 165 22.57 -9.78 9.58
CA LYS A 165 21.76 -8.84 8.80
C LYS A 165 20.26 -8.95 9.06
N ALA A 166 19.83 -10.01 9.76
CA ALA A 166 18.46 -10.13 10.25
C ALA A 166 18.21 -8.97 11.22
N THR A 167 17.59 -7.91 10.72
CA THR A 167 17.21 -6.75 11.54
C THR A 167 16.10 -7.22 12.46
N THR A 168 16.46 -7.64 13.66
CA THR A 168 15.47 -8.13 14.62
C THR A 168 14.44 -7.04 14.83
N ARG A 169 13.17 -7.34 14.57
CA ARG A 169 12.05 -6.43 14.83
C ARG A 169 12.08 -5.94 16.29
N GLU A 170 12.50 -6.78 17.23
CA GLU A 170 12.75 -6.36 18.62
C GLU A 170 13.81 -5.27 18.75
N PHE A 171 14.83 -5.21 17.89
CA PHE A 171 15.83 -4.15 17.93
C PHE A 171 15.32 -2.85 17.29
N ALA A 172 14.49 -2.94 16.25
CA ALA A 172 13.84 -1.77 15.65
C ALA A 172 12.73 -1.20 16.56
N GLU A 173 11.95 -2.05 17.22
CA GLU A 173 10.92 -1.66 18.20
C GLU A 173 11.55 -1.23 19.52
N ALA A 174 12.64 -1.87 19.99
CA ALA A 174 13.39 -1.41 21.16
C ALA A 174 14.16 -0.12 20.90
N GLN A 175 14.62 0.17 19.67
CA GLN A 175 15.16 1.49 19.34
C GLN A 175 14.09 2.59 19.28
N GLN A 176 12.83 2.25 18.98
CA GLN A 176 11.71 3.19 19.10
C GLN A 176 11.26 3.35 20.57
N ALA A 177 11.43 2.33 21.41
CA ALA A 177 11.09 2.38 22.84
C ALA A 177 12.25 2.87 23.74
N PHE A 178 13.48 2.95 23.22
CA PHE A 178 14.67 3.31 23.98
C PHE A 178 15.57 4.25 23.17
N THR A 179 15.24 5.54 23.22
CA THR A 179 16.22 6.62 22.98
C THR A 179 16.79 7.11 24.31
N PRO A 180 17.91 6.56 24.80
CA PRO A 180 18.84 7.33 25.59
C PRO A 180 19.70 8.15 24.62
N THR A 181 19.62 9.46 24.78
CA THR A 181 20.46 10.47 24.15
C THR A 181 21.95 10.11 24.25
N ALA A 182 22.59 9.70 23.15
CA ALA A 182 24.01 9.96 22.86
C ALA A 182 24.46 9.40 21.50
N GLY A 183 24.84 10.29 20.58
CA GLY A 183 26.02 10.06 19.73
C GLY A 183 25.80 9.81 18.23
N SER A 184 26.00 10.87 17.43
CA SER A 184 26.40 10.91 16.00
C SER A 184 25.41 10.29 14.99
N GLN A 185 24.70 11.06 14.16
CA GLN A 185 25.19 12.10 13.24
C GLN A 185 24.14 13.21 13.01
N GLN A 186 24.59 14.45 13.17
CA GLN A 186 24.05 15.70 12.58
C GLN A 186 22.52 15.86 12.48
N THR A 187 21.78 15.63 13.57
CA THR A 187 20.46 16.25 13.74
C THR A 187 20.64 17.65 14.27
N GLN A 188 20.05 18.64 13.57
CA GLN A 188 19.81 19.95 14.17
C GLN A 188 19.14 19.71 15.54
N ALA A 189 19.65 20.34 16.60
CA ALA A 189 19.09 20.19 17.93
C ALA A 189 17.64 20.69 17.92
N PHE A 190 16.68 19.76 17.88
CA PHE A 190 15.27 20.08 18.03
C PHE A 190 15.08 20.69 19.42
N ARG A 191 14.65 21.95 19.47
CA ARG A 191 14.33 22.61 20.73
C ARG A 191 13.12 21.91 21.31
N ASN A 192 13.26 21.34 22.50
CA ASN A 192 12.10 20.91 23.29
C ASN A 192 11.20 22.12 23.52
N ALA A 193 9.91 21.97 23.22
CA ALA A 193 8.90 22.98 23.51
C ALA A 193 8.81 23.17 25.03
N GLN A 194 9.54 24.15 25.57
CA GLN A 194 9.30 24.61 26.92
C GLN A 194 7.92 25.26 26.95
N SER A 195 7.09 24.88 27.92
CA SER A 195 5.76 25.46 28.13
C SER A 195 5.86 26.97 28.35
N TYR A 196 5.62 27.76 27.31
CA TYR A 196 5.55 29.22 27.39
C TYR A 196 4.18 29.62 27.97
N SER A 197 4.17 30.33 29.10
CA SER A 197 2.96 30.74 29.83
C SER A 197 2.40 32.11 29.39
N GLY A 198 2.29 32.32 28.08
CA GLY A 198 1.53 33.41 27.48
C GLY A 198 0.95 32.87 26.19
N ALA A 199 -0.32 33.15 25.88
CA ALA A 199 -1.07 32.55 24.76
C ALA A 199 -0.16 32.37 23.54
N PRO A 200 0.38 31.16 23.31
CA PRO A 200 1.52 31.10 22.42
C PRO A 200 1.02 31.39 20.99
N GLU A 201 1.87 31.98 20.18
CA GLU A 201 1.66 31.90 18.74
C GLU A 201 2.12 30.52 18.29
N ILE A 202 1.49 29.98 17.27
CA ILE A 202 1.93 28.73 16.66
C ILE A 202 3.33 28.98 16.07
N SER A 203 4.32 28.21 16.54
CA SER A 203 5.73 28.37 16.16
C SER A 203 6.11 27.46 14.99
N THR A 204 6.93 27.97 14.07
CA THR A 204 7.55 27.24 12.95
C THR A 204 8.96 26.73 13.26
N GLN A 205 9.40 26.80 14.52
CA GLN A 205 10.79 26.49 14.91
C GLN A 205 11.06 25.00 15.16
N PHE A 206 10.06 24.14 15.04
CA PHE A 206 10.17 22.70 15.34
C PHE A 206 10.45 21.88 14.09
N GLY A 207 10.15 22.40 12.90
CA GLY A 207 10.48 21.80 11.61
C GLY A 207 11.97 21.87 11.26
N GLN A 208 12.34 21.20 10.16
CA GLN A 208 13.70 21.22 9.60
C GLN A 208 14.18 22.61 9.15
N ASP A 209 13.25 23.55 8.97
CA ASP A 209 13.52 24.90 8.49
C ASP A 209 12.57 25.86 9.19
N ALA A 210 13.13 26.81 9.96
CA ALA A 210 12.36 27.74 10.77
C ALA A 210 11.42 28.66 9.96
N ASN A 211 11.61 28.72 8.64
CA ASN A 211 10.77 29.52 7.75
C ASN A 211 9.53 28.77 7.23
N TYR A 212 9.42 27.46 7.47
CA TYR A 212 8.33 26.65 6.91
C TYR A 212 7.63 25.80 7.97
N PHE A 213 6.32 25.73 7.85
CA PHE A 213 5.48 24.92 8.73
C PHE A 213 5.49 23.45 8.26
N GLY A 214 6.17 22.60 9.03
CA GLY A 214 6.34 21.17 8.80
C GLY A 214 5.47 20.29 9.69
N LYS A 215 5.62 18.97 9.54
CA LYS A 215 4.87 17.98 10.31
C LYS A 215 5.18 18.08 11.81
N GLU A 216 6.41 18.40 12.14
CA GLU A 216 6.90 18.59 13.50
C GLU A 216 6.23 19.81 14.16
N ASP A 217 6.05 20.91 13.42
CA ASP A 217 5.34 22.10 13.91
C ASP A 217 3.85 21.82 14.13
N LEU A 218 3.22 21.01 13.25
CA LEU A 218 1.84 20.56 13.43
C LEU A 218 1.69 19.75 14.72
N ALA A 219 2.59 18.80 14.97
CA ALA A 219 2.58 17.99 16.17
C ALA A 219 2.82 18.84 17.43
N ALA A 220 3.78 19.76 17.39
CA ALA A 220 4.07 20.68 18.50
C ALA A 220 2.88 21.61 18.79
N ALA A 221 2.19 22.10 17.77
CA ALA A 221 0.98 22.91 17.94
C ALA A 221 -0.14 22.12 18.62
N ARG A 222 -0.41 20.88 18.18
CA ARG A 222 -1.41 20.03 18.83
C ARG A 222 -1.03 19.69 20.27
N GLN A 223 0.24 19.40 20.53
CA GLN A 223 0.74 19.15 21.89
C GLN A 223 0.62 20.38 22.80
N SER A 224 0.69 21.58 22.23
CA SER A 224 0.49 22.84 22.94
C SER A 224 -0.99 23.19 23.16
N GLY A 225 -1.92 22.34 22.71
CA GLY A 225 -3.36 22.50 22.92
C GLY A 225 -4.08 23.37 21.88
N TYR A 226 -3.45 23.69 20.74
CA TYR A 226 -4.19 24.34 19.65
C TYR A 226 -5.19 23.37 19.03
N SER A 227 -6.43 23.83 18.85
CA SER A 227 -7.39 23.11 18.04
C SER A 227 -6.98 23.18 16.56
N ASP A 228 -7.47 22.20 15.79
CA ASP A 228 -7.22 22.13 14.36
C ASP A 228 -7.75 23.39 13.64
N GLU A 229 -8.81 24.05 14.12
CA GLU A 229 -9.30 25.33 13.58
C GLU A 229 -8.34 26.50 13.82
N ASN A 230 -7.67 26.55 14.97
CA ASN A 230 -6.67 27.57 15.28
C ASN A 230 -5.42 27.38 14.39
N ILE A 231 -5.00 26.12 14.22
CA ILE A 231 -3.90 25.75 13.32
C ILE A 231 -4.27 26.11 11.88
N LYS A 232 -5.49 25.77 11.46
CA LYS A 232 -6.03 26.11 10.15
C LYS A 232 -6.02 27.62 9.91
N SER A 233 -6.50 28.40 10.88
CA SER A 233 -6.53 29.87 10.79
C SER A 233 -5.13 30.49 10.71
N PHE A 234 -4.16 29.92 11.42
CA PHE A 234 -2.76 30.33 11.34
C PHE A 234 -2.14 30.02 9.97
N LEU A 235 -2.35 28.81 9.45
CA LEU A 235 -1.85 28.40 8.14
C LEU A 235 -2.47 29.23 7.00
N GLN A 236 -3.74 29.61 7.13
CA GLN A 236 -4.39 30.48 6.16
C GLN A 236 -3.79 31.88 6.10
N LYS A 237 -3.33 32.41 7.24
CA LYS A 237 -2.66 33.72 7.33
C LYS A 237 -1.21 33.67 6.87
N ASN A 238 -0.57 32.51 6.97
CA ASN A 238 0.85 32.30 6.67
C ASN A 238 1.04 31.29 5.53
N LEU A 239 0.29 31.43 4.44
CA LEU A 239 0.37 30.53 3.28
C LEU A 239 1.81 30.42 2.72
N ASP A 240 2.59 31.49 2.81
CA ASP A 240 3.98 31.54 2.35
C ASP A 240 4.92 30.64 3.18
N SER A 241 4.50 30.22 4.38
CA SER A 241 5.23 29.26 5.21
C SER A 241 4.99 27.80 4.80
N LEU A 242 4.10 27.53 3.85
CA LEU A 242 3.82 26.17 3.35
C LEU A 242 4.63 25.87 2.09
N ARG A 243 5.29 24.71 2.06
CA ARG A 243 6.06 24.25 0.88
C ARG A 243 5.73 22.82 0.47
N GLY A 244 5.89 22.54 -0.82
CA GLY A 244 5.79 21.21 -1.39
C GLY A 244 4.46 20.54 -1.06
N PRO A 245 4.45 19.36 -0.43
CA PRO A 245 3.22 18.61 -0.15
C PRO A 245 2.34 19.24 0.94
N ASN A 246 2.81 20.28 1.64
CA ASN A 246 2.07 20.96 2.72
C ASN A 246 1.15 22.09 2.23
N VAL A 247 1.14 22.40 0.93
CA VAL A 247 0.22 23.38 0.36
C VAL A 247 -1.23 22.86 0.37
N PRO A 248 -2.24 23.74 0.37
CA PRO A 248 -3.65 23.33 0.33
C PRO A 248 -3.95 22.34 -0.80
N GLY A 249 -4.46 21.15 -0.43
CA GLY A 249 -4.77 20.08 -1.38
C GLY A 249 -3.62 19.09 -1.65
N GLY A 250 -2.47 19.25 -1.01
CA GLY A 250 -1.41 18.25 -1.00
C GLY A 250 -1.76 16.99 -0.18
N GLU A 251 -1.05 15.89 -0.44
CA GLU A 251 -1.29 14.60 0.21
C GLU A 251 -0.86 14.56 1.69
N SER A 252 -0.07 15.54 2.15
CA SER A 252 0.39 15.57 3.54
C SER A 252 -0.75 15.86 4.50
N GLU A 253 -0.58 15.50 5.77
CA GLU A 253 -1.55 15.79 6.83
C GLU A 253 -1.88 17.29 6.93
N ILE A 254 -0.90 18.16 6.67
CA ILE A 254 -1.08 19.61 6.60
C ILE A 254 -1.87 20.01 5.35
N GLY A 255 -1.57 19.39 4.21
CA GLY A 255 -2.32 19.57 2.96
C GLY A 255 -3.79 19.14 3.09
N GLN A 256 -4.06 18.08 3.84
CA GLN A 256 -5.41 17.61 4.19
C GLN A 256 -6.12 18.55 5.18
N LEU A 257 -5.42 19.03 6.20
CA LEU A 257 -5.98 19.99 7.17
C LEU A 257 -6.41 21.32 6.49
N THR A 258 -5.59 21.75 5.53
CA THR A 258 -5.80 22.94 4.72
C THR A 258 -6.69 22.68 3.50
N ALA A 259 -7.03 21.41 3.19
CA ALA A 259 -7.98 21.09 2.12
C ALA A 259 -9.33 21.77 2.38
N GLY A 260 -9.85 22.44 1.35
CA GLY A 260 -11.05 23.26 1.46
C GLY A 260 -10.83 24.72 1.86
N MET A 261 -9.59 25.12 2.19
CA MET A 261 -9.23 26.55 2.12
C MET A 261 -9.24 26.97 0.65
N LYS A 262 -10.35 27.54 0.19
CA LYS A 262 -10.33 28.26 -1.08
C LYS A 262 -9.39 29.45 -0.90
N ASN A 263 -8.33 29.53 -1.70
CA ASN A 263 -7.53 30.74 -1.86
C ASN A 263 -8.45 31.89 -2.30
N LYS A 264 -9.11 32.55 -1.34
CA LYS A 264 -9.67 33.89 -1.55
C LYS A 264 -8.49 34.86 -1.51
N ALA A 265 -7.63 34.79 -2.52
CA ALA A 265 -6.76 35.90 -2.84
C ALA A 265 -7.68 37.01 -3.39
N ASN A 266 -8.27 37.79 -2.49
CA ASN A 266 -8.96 39.03 -2.83
C ASN A 266 -8.03 40.16 -2.36
N PRO A 267 -7.28 40.83 -3.26
CA PRO A 267 -6.25 41.80 -2.88
C PRO A 267 -6.84 43.19 -2.52
N GLY A 268 -8.03 43.26 -1.92
CA GLY A 268 -8.76 44.53 -1.83
C GLY A 268 -9.77 44.72 -0.69
N GLU A 269 -9.84 43.86 0.32
CA GLU A 269 -10.67 44.16 1.50
C GLU A 269 -9.83 44.78 2.63
N PRO A 270 -10.21 45.95 3.16
CA PRO A 270 -9.52 46.55 4.29
C PRO A 270 -9.67 45.67 5.53
N ALA A 271 -8.58 45.56 6.29
CA ALA A 271 -8.45 44.76 7.49
C ALA A 271 -9.66 44.88 8.44
N PHE A 272 -10.21 43.73 8.81
CA PHE A 272 -11.18 43.62 9.90
C PHE A 272 -10.54 44.16 11.18
N SER A 273 -11.06 45.27 11.69
CA SER A 273 -10.57 45.91 12.91
C SER A 273 -10.92 45.04 14.13
N LEU A 274 -9.90 44.70 14.91
CA LEU A 274 -10.07 44.09 16.24
C LEU A 274 -10.89 45.02 17.14
N PRO A 275 -11.66 44.49 18.10
CA PRO A 275 -12.33 45.32 19.11
C PRO A 275 -11.30 46.07 19.95
N THR A 276 -11.31 47.40 19.85
CA THR A 276 -10.47 48.30 20.64
C THR A 276 -10.93 48.28 22.12
N PRO A 277 -10.01 48.26 23.11
CA PRO A 277 -10.34 48.51 24.51
C PRO A 277 -10.87 49.95 24.71
N PRO A 278 -11.62 50.22 25.80
CA PRO A 278 -12.32 51.49 25.97
C PRO A 278 -11.38 52.70 26.11
N ALA A 279 -11.85 53.77 25.48
CA ALA A 279 -11.36 55.13 25.33
C ALA A 279 -10.44 55.71 26.43
N SER A 280 -9.38 56.37 25.98
CA SER A 280 -8.92 57.62 26.59
C SER A 280 -9.04 58.75 25.56
N GLU A 281 -9.66 59.82 26.02
CA GLU A 281 -10.09 61.03 25.33
C GLU A 281 -8.93 61.80 24.70
N ARG A 282 -9.14 62.36 23.49
CA ARG A 282 -8.97 63.80 23.15
C ARG A 282 -8.99 64.05 21.63
N GLY A 283 -9.88 64.96 21.21
CA GLY A 283 -9.54 66.07 20.30
C GLY A 283 -9.82 65.90 18.79
N PRO A 284 -10.61 66.80 18.16
CA PRO A 284 -11.07 66.67 16.78
C PRO A 284 -10.23 67.48 15.77
N ALA A 285 -10.17 67.01 14.52
CA ALA A 285 -9.92 67.87 13.36
C ALA A 285 -10.64 67.30 12.12
N ALA A 286 -11.26 68.21 11.38
CA ALA A 286 -12.31 67.97 10.41
C ALA A 286 -11.84 68.02 8.95
N ALA A 287 -12.64 67.36 8.10
CA ALA A 287 -13.14 67.76 6.77
C ALA A 287 -12.20 67.97 5.56
N ALA A 288 -12.50 67.23 4.47
CA ALA A 288 -12.83 67.69 3.08
C ALA A 288 -12.44 66.59 2.07
N ALA A 289 -13.35 65.87 1.38
CA ALA A 289 -14.26 66.26 0.28
C ALA A 289 -13.61 66.37 -1.12
N SER A 290 -14.00 65.47 -2.04
CA SER A 290 -14.25 65.67 -3.50
C SER A 290 -14.48 64.30 -4.17
N ALA A 291 -15.69 63.95 -4.65
CA ALA A 291 -16.28 64.27 -5.97
C ALA A 291 -15.43 63.69 -7.14
N GLY A 292 -15.91 62.88 -8.08
CA GLY A 292 -17.27 62.65 -8.61
C GLY A 292 -17.37 63.15 -10.05
N ALA A 293 -17.27 62.26 -11.06
CA ALA A 293 -17.72 62.41 -12.46
C ALA A 293 -17.29 61.10 -13.20
N SER A 294 -18.13 60.23 -13.76
CA SER A 294 -19.29 60.34 -14.67
C SER A 294 -18.93 60.72 -16.12
N MET A 295 -19.63 60.05 -17.07
CA MET A 295 -19.53 60.06 -18.55
C MET A 295 -18.65 58.94 -19.15
N GLY A 296 -19.11 58.08 -20.07
CA GLY A 296 -20.40 57.99 -20.76
C GLY A 296 -20.47 56.85 -21.80
N ALA A 297 -21.67 56.69 -22.37
CA ALA A 297 -22.08 56.14 -23.68
C ALA A 297 -21.45 54.81 -24.18
N SER A 298 -22.18 53.69 -24.32
CA SER A 298 -23.33 53.34 -25.20
C SER A 298 -22.95 52.84 -26.60
N MET A 299 -23.81 51.93 -27.11
CA MET A 299 -23.80 51.20 -28.40
C MET A 299 -22.98 49.89 -28.39
N GLY A 300 -23.52 48.69 -28.59
CA GLY A 300 -24.76 48.25 -29.21
C GLY A 300 -24.50 47.72 -30.62
N ALA A 301 -24.26 46.41 -30.75
CA ALA A 301 -24.42 45.67 -32.01
C ALA A 301 -24.49 44.16 -31.76
N ALA A 302 -25.37 43.51 -32.52
CA ALA A 302 -25.90 42.19 -32.32
C ALA A 302 -25.08 41.07 -32.99
N SER A 303 -25.28 39.86 -32.46
CA SER A 303 -25.40 38.59 -33.17
C SER A 303 -24.43 38.29 -34.31
N SER A 304 -23.48 37.39 -34.02
CA SER A 304 -22.92 36.48 -35.02
C SER A 304 -22.55 35.16 -34.33
N SER A 305 -23.38 34.15 -34.59
CA SER A 305 -23.15 32.73 -34.31
C SER A 305 -21.85 32.30 -35.00
N LEU A 306 -20.75 32.28 -34.24
CA LEU A 306 -19.50 31.64 -34.61
C LEU A 306 -19.32 30.48 -33.64
N GLU A 307 -19.34 29.27 -34.18
CA GLU A 307 -18.86 28.09 -33.47
C GLU A 307 -17.46 28.39 -32.91
N PRO A 308 -17.15 28.00 -31.67
CA PRO A 308 -15.87 28.33 -31.09
C PRO A 308 -14.78 27.64 -31.90
N GLU A 309 -14.04 28.42 -32.69
CA GLU A 309 -12.76 28.02 -33.23
C GLU A 309 -11.96 27.42 -32.09
N ASN A 310 -11.72 26.12 -32.24
CA ASN A 310 -11.03 25.25 -31.33
C ASN A 310 -9.65 25.85 -31.07
N ILE A 311 -9.55 26.65 -30.00
CA ILE A 311 -8.29 27.22 -29.53
C ILE A 311 -7.35 26.04 -29.45
N VAL A 312 -6.36 26.01 -30.35
CA VAL A 312 -5.23 25.09 -30.32
C VAL A 312 -4.48 25.44 -29.06
N ARG A 313 -4.98 24.96 -27.92
CA ARG A 313 -4.31 25.06 -26.62
C ARG A 313 -3.02 24.29 -26.85
N ASN A 314 -1.90 25.01 -26.86
CA ASN A 314 -0.58 24.44 -26.91
C ASN A 314 -0.57 23.24 -25.97
N ALA A 315 -0.40 22.05 -26.55
CA ALA A 315 -0.43 20.83 -25.78
C ALA A 315 0.59 20.98 -24.64
N PRO A 316 0.19 20.74 -23.37
CA PRO A 316 1.12 20.86 -22.27
C PRO A 316 2.32 19.96 -22.56
N GLU A 317 3.51 20.55 -22.48
CA GLU A 317 4.76 19.86 -22.73
C GLU A 317 4.95 18.80 -21.64
N ILE A 318 5.03 17.53 -22.05
CA ILE A 318 5.23 16.42 -21.13
C ILE A 318 6.70 16.43 -20.68
N ARG A 319 6.94 16.71 -19.39
CA ARG A 319 8.26 16.78 -18.77
C ARG A 319 8.61 15.46 -18.07
N LEU A 320 9.87 15.03 -18.16
CA LEU A 320 10.42 13.80 -17.58
C LEU A 320 10.93 13.95 -16.13
N SER A 321 10.57 15.04 -15.46
CA SER A 321 11.17 15.40 -14.17
C SER A 321 10.39 14.92 -12.95
N ALA A 322 9.26 14.25 -13.15
CA ALA A 322 8.42 13.80 -12.04
C ALA A 322 8.78 12.37 -11.61
N GLY A 323 9.32 11.57 -12.53
CA GLY A 323 9.71 10.19 -12.27
C GLY A 323 11.02 10.01 -11.49
N GLN A 324 11.24 8.77 -11.05
CA GLN A 324 12.50 8.27 -10.48
C GLN A 324 13.76 8.56 -11.31
N SER A 325 13.64 8.89 -12.60
CA SER A 325 14.77 9.22 -13.45
C SER A 325 14.38 10.22 -14.53
N ALA A 326 15.23 11.21 -14.77
CA ALA A 326 15.05 12.17 -15.86
C ALA A 326 15.15 11.55 -17.27
N GLU A 327 15.64 10.30 -17.37
CA GLU A 327 15.89 9.62 -18.64
C GLU A 327 14.71 8.80 -19.15
N TYR A 328 13.85 8.30 -18.25
CA TYR A 328 12.80 7.34 -18.57
C TYR A 328 11.42 7.83 -18.12
N PHE A 329 10.42 7.59 -18.97
CA PHE A 329 9.03 7.94 -18.72
C PHE A 329 8.35 6.85 -17.88
N GLY A 330 7.98 7.21 -16.65
CA GLY A 330 7.33 6.35 -15.66
C GLY A 330 5.89 6.74 -15.35
N HIS A 331 5.29 6.04 -14.39
CA HIS A 331 3.90 6.31 -13.96
C HIS A 331 3.78 7.71 -13.30
N GLU A 332 4.81 8.13 -12.56
CA GLU A 332 4.88 9.47 -11.96
C GLU A 332 4.86 10.59 -13.03
N ASP A 333 5.52 10.40 -14.17
CA ASP A 333 5.47 11.36 -15.28
C ASP A 333 4.11 11.40 -15.97
N VAL A 334 3.40 10.27 -16.03
CA VAL A 334 2.02 10.20 -16.51
C VAL A 334 1.08 11.01 -15.61
N GLU A 335 1.19 10.84 -14.30
CA GLU A 335 0.38 11.60 -13.33
C GLU A 335 0.71 13.09 -13.37
N ALA A 336 2.00 13.45 -13.46
CA ALA A 336 2.42 14.85 -13.65
C ALA A 336 1.92 15.44 -14.97
N ALA A 337 1.93 14.68 -16.06
CA ALA A 337 1.39 15.11 -17.35
C ALA A 337 -0.12 15.35 -17.27
N LYS A 338 -0.87 14.45 -16.61
CA LYS A 338 -2.31 14.64 -16.37
C LYS A 338 -2.58 15.87 -15.51
N ALA A 339 -1.79 16.07 -14.45
CA ALA A 339 -1.89 17.25 -13.59
C ALA A 339 -1.61 18.56 -14.37
N ALA A 340 -0.72 18.51 -15.36
CA ALA A 340 -0.48 19.61 -16.31
C ALA A 340 -1.57 19.77 -17.38
N GLY A 341 -2.62 18.94 -17.36
CA GLY A 341 -3.75 18.99 -18.28
C GLY A 341 -3.56 18.18 -19.58
N ALA A 342 -2.58 17.27 -19.64
CA ALA A 342 -2.44 16.38 -20.78
C ALA A 342 -3.56 15.33 -20.80
N SER A 343 -4.21 15.18 -21.95
CA SER A 343 -5.19 14.11 -22.19
C SER A 343 -4.50 12.75 -22.40
N ASN A 344 -5.22 11.66 -22.12
CA ASN A 344 -4.72 10.30 -22.36
C ASN A 344 -4.24 10.08 -23.80
N LYS A 345 -4.91 10.72 -24.78
CA LYS A 345 -4.51 10.65 -26.20
C LYS A 345 -3.17 11.36 -26.47
N GLN A 346 -2.89 12.47 -25.78
CA GLN A 346 -1.60 13.15 -25.86
C GLN A 346 -0.49 12.32 -25.22
N ILE A 347 -0.77 11.69 -24.08
CA ILE A 347 0.17 10.80 -23.39
C ILE A 347 0.48 9.57 -24.25
N ALA A 348 -0.54 8.92 -24.83
CA ALA A 348 -0.36 7.81 -25.76
C ALA A 348 0.46 8.21 -27.00
N LYS A 349 0.22 9.41 -27.55
CA LYS A 349 1.00 9.95 -28.66
C LYS A 349 2.46 10.25 -28.29
N TYR A 350 2.72 10.63 -27.04
CA TYR A 350 4.08 10.83 -26.55
C TYR A 350 4.83 9.51 -26.36
N ILE A 351 4.17 8.52 -25.74
CA ILE A 351 4.70 7.17 -25.52
C ILE A 351 5.07 6.50 -26.86
N SER A 352 4.16 6.56 -27.85
CA SER A 352 4.41 5.99 -29.18
C SER A 352 5.55 6.67 -29.97
N ARG A 353 5.76 7.97 -29.77
CA ARG A 353 6.86 8.72 -30.40
C ARG A 353 8.20 8.52 -29.73
N ASN A 354 8.22 8.13 -28.47
CA ASN A 354 9.43 8.00 -27.66
C ASN A 354 9.55 6.60 -27.02
N PRO A 355 9.53 5.51 -27.81
CA PRO A 355 9.62 4.15 -27.25
C PRO A 355 10.93 3.91 -26.48
N SER A 356 12.01 4.60 -26.86
CA SER A 356 13.31 4.54 -26.15
C SER A 356 13.29 5.15 -24.75
N ARG A 357 12.26 5.92 -24.39
CA ARG A 357 12.07 6.47 -23.05
C ARG A 357 11.36 5.49 -22.12
N LEU A 358 10.93 4.33 -22.61
CA LEU A 358 10.27 3.30 -21.80
C LEU A 358 11.28 2.23 -21.43
N ARG A 359 11.18 1.69 -20.21
CA ARG A 359 12.05 0.61 -19.72
C ARG A 359 11.27 -0.44 -18.94
N GLY A 360 11.85 -1.63 -18.83
CA GLY A 360 11.26 -2.74 -18.06
C GLY A 360 9.87 -3.09 -18.57
N GLY A 361 8.90 -3.25 -17.67
CA GLY A 361 7.51 -3.57 -18.03
C GLY A 361 6.77 -2.49 -18.81
N ASN A 362 7.29 -1.26 -18.89
CA ASN A 362 6.62 -0.15 -19.58
C ASN A 362 6.78 -0.18 -21.11
N VAL A 363 7.61 -1.08 -21.66
CA VAL A 363 7.76 -1.25 -23.12
C VAL A 363 6.58 -2.02 -23.73
N GLN A 364 6.45 -1.98 -25.06
CA GLN A 364 5.40 -2.70 -25.79
C GLN A 364 5.42 -4.21 -25.49
N GLY A 365 4.27 -4.76 -25.11
CA GLY A 365 4.11 -6.17 -24.73
C GLY A 365 4.58 -6.51 -23.30
N GLY A 366 5.07 -5.51 -22.54
CA GLY A 366 5.55 -5.68 -21.16
C GLY A 366 4.46 -5.64 -20.09
N GLY A 367 3.21 -5.35 -20.45
CA GLY A 367 2.06 -5.24 -19.56
C GLY A 367 1.98 -3.93 -18.77
N GLY A 368 2.88 -2.96 -19.02
CA GLY A 368 2.92 -1.66 -18.33
C GLY A 368 2.34 -0.51 -19.16
N LEU A 369 2.94 0.68 -19.02
CA LEU A 369 2.40 1.93 -19.58
C LEU A 369 2.10 1.88 -21.08
N TYR A 370 2.97 1.27 -21.89
CA TYR A 370 2.71 1.20 -23.33
C TYR A 370 1.40 0.48 -23.63
N ASP A 371 1.19 -0.69 -23.03
CA ASP A 371 0.03 -1.54 -23.30
C ASP A 371 -1.25 -0.93 -22.71
N GLU A 372 -1.16 -0.26 -21.55
CA GLU A 372 -2.28 0.48 -20.97
C GLU A 372 -2.77 1.61 -21.89
N TYR A 373 -1.83 2.35 -22.50
CA TYR A 373 -2.14 3.51 -23.33
C TYR A 373 -2.31 3.19 -24.82
N ALA A 374 -1.96 1.97 -25.26
CA ALA A 374 -2.14 1.53 -26.64
C ALA A 374 -3.60 1.64 -27.11
N LYS A 375 -4.58 1.49 -26.21
CA LYS A 375 -6.02 1.65 -26.51
C LYS A 375 -6.45 3.09 -26.84
N TYR A 376 -5.59 4.09 -26.62
CA TYR A 376 -5.85 5.50 -26.90
C TYR A 376 -5.07 6.04 -28.12
N MET A 377 -4.23 5.20 -28.74
CA MET A 377 -3.54 5.50 -30.00
C MET A 377 -4.52 5.35 -31.17
#